data_AF-A0A956HC98-F1
#
_entry.id   AF-A0A956HC98-F1
#
_cell.length_a   1.000
_cell.length_b   1.000
_cell.length_c   1.000
_cell.angle_alpha   90.00
_cell.angle_beta   90.00
_cell.angle_gamma   90.00
#
_symmetry.space_group_name_H-M   'P 1'
#
loop_
_entity.id
_entity.type
_entity.pdbx_description
1 polymer ?
#
loop_
_entity_poly.entity_id
_entity_poly.type
_entity_poly.pdbx_seq_one_letter_code
_entity_poly.pdbx_strand_id
1 'polypeptide(L)'
;MEDEAGTEDTGDETGMAGDPCDPAADALDEMLGRLDFHPMAAPVISNVEADANFDRERVRGLLVRQVTSRVRWWSSVKKAV
;
A
#
# COMPACT_ATOMS: atom_id res chain seq x y z
N MET A 1 -52.15 -2.49 1.36
CA MET A 1 -50.94 -1.65 1.24
C MET A 1 -49.86 -2.49 1.85
N GLU A 2 -48.90 -2.85 1.01
CA GLU A 2 -48.08 -4.05 1.08
C GLU A 2 -47.17 -4.11 2.31
N ASP A 3 -46.87 -5.36 2.67
CA ASP A 3 -45.90 -5.79 3.67
C ASP A 3 -44.50 -5.27 3.36
N GLU A 4 -43.81 -4.69 4.34
CA GLU A 4 -42.37 -4.43 4.28
C GLU A 4 -41.78 -4.86 5.62
N ALA A 5 -41.46 -6.15 5.70
CA ALA A 5 -40.64 -6.71 6.77
C ALA A 5 -39.25 -6.08 6.69
N GLY A 6 -38.95 -5.19 7.63
CA GLY A 6 -37.59 -4.69 7.84
C GLY A 6 -36.67 -5.85 8.17
N THR A 7 -35.87 -6.26 7.20
CA THR A 7 -34.76 -7.19 7.44
C THR A 7 -33.66 -6.39 8.10
N GLU A 8 -33.49 -6.60 9.40
CA GLU A 8 -32.31 -6.18 10.14
C GLU A 8 -31.10 -6.92 9.58
N ASP A 9 -30.27 -6.20 8.81
CA ASP A 9 -28.95 -6.64 8.36
C ASP A 9 -28.03 -6.69 9.59
N THR A 10 -28.18 -7.77 10.36
CA THR A 10 -27.25 -8.11 11.42
C THR A 10 -26.01 -8.66 10.73
N GLY A 11 -25.08 -7.76 10.42
CA GLY A 11 -23.74 -8.11 9.97
C GLY A 11 -23.09 -9.01 11.00
N ASP A 12 -23.18 -10.31 10.76
CA ASP A 12 -22.57 -11.36 11.55
C ASP A 12 -21.04 -11.19 11.51
N GLU A 13 -20.46 -10.77 12.64
CA GLU A 13 -19.02 -10.63 12.84
C GLU A 13 -18.34 -11.98 13.16
N THR A 14 -18.72 -13.07 12.46
CA THR A 14 -17.99 -14.34 12.56
C THR A 14 -17.39 -14.79 11.23
N GLY A 15 -16.23 -14.20 10.93
CA GLY A 15 -15.37 -14.61 9.83
C GLY A 15 -13.89 -14.54 10.20
N MET A 16 -13.43 -15.39 11.14
CA MET A 16 -11.99 -15.66 11.26
C MET A 16 -11.55 -16.54 10.07
N ALA A 17 -11.21 -15.92 8.95
CA ALA A 17 -10.59 -16.58 7.80
C ALA A 17 -9.78 -15.58 6.95
N GLY A 18 -8.50 -15.40 7.30
CA GLY A 18 -7.44 -14.84 6.44
C GLY A 18 -7.54 -13.34 6.16
N ASP A 19 -6.55 -12.57 6.64
CA ASP A 19 -6.29 -11.23 6.12
C ASP A 19 -6.30 -11.24 4.58
N PRO A 20 -6.78 -10.16 3.90
CA PRO A 20 -6.69 -10.06 2.45
C PRO A 20 -5.21 -10.01 2.06
N CYS A 21 -4.67 -11.19 1.76
CA CYS A 21 -3.43 -11.43 1.03
C CYS A 21 -3.51 -10.59 -0.24
N ASP A 22 -2.74 -9.50 -0.30
CA ASP A 22 -2.74 -8.58 -1.43
C ASP A 22 -1.70 -9.12 -2.42
N PRO A 23 -2.10 -9.95 -3.40
CA PRO A 23 -1.20 -10.90 -4.05
C PRO A 23 -0.06 -10.21 -4.81
N ALA A 24 -0.30 -8.98 -5.27
CA ALA A 24 0.72 -8.16 -5.91
C ALA A 24 1.77 -7.64 -4.91
N ALA A 25 1.36 -7.30 -3.68
CA ALA A 25 2.26 -6.87 -2.63
C ALA A 25 3.16 -8.04 -2.17
N ASP A 26 2.57 -9.22 -1.97
CA ASP A 26 3.32 -10.39 -1.51
C ASP A 26 4.32 -10.89 -2.56
N ALA A 27 3.91 -10.98 -3.82
CA ALA A 27 4.80 -11.35 -4.92
C ALA A 27 5.96 -10.35 -5.08
N LEU A 28 5.68 -9.05 -4.92
CA LEU A 28 6.71 -8.03 -4.97
C LEU A 28 7.65 -8.12 -3.76
N ASP A 29 7.13 -8.35 -2.56
CA ASP A 29 7.94 -8.46 -1.36
C ASP A 29 8.91 -9.65 -1.41
N GLU A 30 8.45 -10.80 -1.90
CA GLU A 30 9.29 -11.98 -2.10
C GLU A 30 10.47 -11.67 -3.05
N MET A 31 10.19 -11.01 -4.17
CA MET A 31 11.20 -10.67 -5.17
C MET A 31 12.21 -9.66 -4.60
N LEU A 32 11.71 -8.57 -3.99
CA LEU A 32 12.56 -7.53 -3.40
C LEU A 32 13.39 -8.06 -2.23
N GLY A 33 12.94 -9.10 -1.53
CA GLY A 33 13.69 -9.76 -0.45
C GLY A 33 14.98 -10.44 -0.92
N ARG A 34 15.16 -10.64 -2.23
CA ARG A 34 16.36 -11.23 -2.85
C ARG A 34 17.34 -10.18 -3.39
N LEU A 35 17.05 -8.89 -3.20
CA LEU A 35 17.84 -7.80 -3.74
C LEU A 35 18.58 -7.03 -2.63
N ASP A 36 19.78 -6.56 -2.97
CA ASP A 36 20.56 -5.67 -2.12
C ASP A 36 20.27 -4.20 -2.44
N PHE A 37 19.66 -3.50 -1.48
CA PHE A 37 19.49 -2.05 -1.54
C PHE A 37 20.77 -1.36 -1.10
N HIS A 38 21.27 -0.43 -1.92
CA HIS A 38 22.49 0.32 -1.64
C HIS A 38 22.17 1.72 -1.12
N PRO A 39 23.13 2.41 -0.46
CA PRO A 39 22.96 3.80 -0.08
C PRO A 39 22.56 4.67 -1.28
N MET A 40 21.62 5.58 -1.05
CA MET A 40 21.05 6.39 -2.12
C MET A 40 21.85 7.68 -2.33
N ALA A 41 22.25 7.96 -3.57
CA ALA A 41 22.98 9.18 -3.92
C ALA A 41 22.10 10.43 -3.99
N ALA A 42 20.78 10.24 -4.10
CA ALA A 42 19.77 11.29 -4.18
C ALA A 42 18.47 10.79 -3.52
N PRO A 43 17.60 11.69 -3.03
CA PRO A 43 16.32 11.27 -2.50
C PRO A 43 15.40 10.74 -3.59
N VAL A 44 14.59 9.75 -3.23
CA VAL A 44 13.46 9.31 -4.06
C VAL A 44 12.17 9.78 -3.41
N ILE A 45 11.35 10.52 -4.15
CA ILE A 45 10.01 10.90 -3.68
C ILE A 45 9.11 9.66 -3.78
N SER A 46 8.64 9.14 -2.65
CA SER A 46 7.79 7.95 -2.67
C SER A 46 6.39 8.28 -3.18
N ASN A 47 5.80 7.41 -4.00
CA ASN A 47 4.44 7.62 -4.51
C ASN A 47 3.36 7.54 -3.42
N VAL A 48 3.68 6.85 -2.31
CA VAL A 48 2.78 6.61 -1.18
C VAL A 48 2.75 7.82 -0.24
N GLU A 49 3.92 8.40 0.07
CA GLU A 49 4.05 9.46 1.08
C GLU A 49 4.16 10.85 0.44
N ALA A 50 4.43 10.93 -0.87
CA ALA A 50 4.76 12.17 -1.57
C ALA A 50 5.86 12.98 -0.87
N ASP A 51 6.82 12.27 -0.28
CA ASP A 51 7.93 12.86 0.45
C ASP A 51 9.25 12.18 0.11
N ALA A 52 10.35 12.88 0.36
CA ALA A 52 11.70 12.44 0.07
C ALA A 52 12.14 11.31 1.02
N ASN A 53 12.56 10.20 0.45
CA ASN A 53 13.22 9.12 1.17
C ASN A 53 14.72 9.11 0.86
N PHE A 54 15.54 9.16 1.92
CA PHE A 54 17.01 9.03 1.90
C PHE A 54 17.51 7.73 2.53
N ASP A 55 16.60 6.96 3.10
CA ASP A 55 16.86 5.74 3.85
C ASP A 55 16.67 4.51 2.95
N ARG A 56 17.74 3.75 2.74
CA ARG A 56 17.73 2.54 1.90
C ARG A 56 16.92 1.41 2.54
N GLU A 57 16.91 1.33 3.87
CA GLU A 57 16.20 0.33 4.66
C GLU A 57 14.67 0.46 4.48
N ARG A 58 14.18 1.67 4.19
CA ARG A 58 12.74 1.92 3.92
C ARG A 58 12.29 1.59 2.49
N VAL A 59 13.21 1.45 1.53
CA VAL A 59 12.84 1.34 0.09
C VAL A 59 11.96 0.13 -0.19
N ARG A 60 12.31 -1.05 0.33
CA ARG A 60 11.54 -2.28 0.11
C ARG A 60 10.09 -2.12 0.56
N GLY A 61 9.88 -1.69 1.81
CA GLY A 61 8.53 -1.50 2.36
C GLY A 61 7.72 -0.45 1.60
N LEU A 62 8.37 0.62 1.11
CA LEU A 62 7.71 1.64 0.30
C LEU A 62 7.30 1.10 -1.09
N LEU A 63 8.15 0.32 -1.75
CA LEU A 63 7.84 -0.30 -3.05
C LEU A 63 6.72 -1.33 -2.94
N VAL A 64 6.71 -2.15 -1.88
CA VAL A 64 5.63 -3.12 -1.61
C VAL A 64 4.31 -2.39 -1.39
N ARG A 65 4.26 -1.40 -0.48
CA ARG A 65 3.04 -0.60 -0.27
C ARG A 65 2.59 0.13 -1.53
N GLN A 66 3.53 0.56 -2.37
CA GLN A 66 3.23 1.32 -3.57
C GLN A 66 2.40 0.55 -4.59
N VAL A 67 2.55 -0.78 -4.68
CA VAL A 67 1.86 -1.56 -5.73
C VAL A 67 0.34 -1.56 -5.55
N THR A 68 -0.16 -1.36 -4.34
CA THR A 68 -1.60 -1.34 -4.02
C THR A 68 -2.09 0.01 -3.52
N SER A 69 -1.18 0.98 -3.33
CA SER A 69 -1.51 2.34 -2.91
C SER A 69 -1.85 3.26 -4.08
N ARG A 70 -2.67 4.28 -3.82
CA ARG A 70 -2.88 5.39 -4.77
C ARG A 70 -1.62 6.24 -4.91
N VAL A 71 -1.31 6.64 -6.13
CA VAL A 71 -0.18 7.55 -6.42
C VAL A 71 -0.57 9.00 -6.10
N ARG A 72 0.22 9.67 -5.26
CA ARG A 72 0.01 11.07 -4.85
C ARG A 72 0.68 12.09 -5.78
N TRP A 73 0.44 11.96 -7.09
CA TRP A 73 1.21 12.63 -8.15
C TRP A 73 1.41 14.14 -7.96
N TRP A 74 0.33 14.90 -7.72
CA TRP A 74 0.42 16.36 -7.56
C TRP A 74 1.35 16.79 -6.42
N SER A 75 1.24 16.11 -5.28
CA SER A 75 2.09 16.39 -4.12
C SER A 75 3.55 16.01 -4.42
N SER A 76 3.77 14.89 -5.10
CA SER A 76 5.11 14.44 -5.47
C SER A 76 5.80 15.41 -6.43
N VAL A 77 5.11 15.89 -7.46
CA VAL A 77 5.66 16.87 -8.42
C VAL A 77 6.00 18.18 -7.72
N LYS A 78 5.10 18.70 -6.87
CA LYS A 78 5.36 19.92 -6.10
C LYS A 78 6.56 19.80 -5.16
N LYS A 79 6.85 18.59 -4.66
CA LYS A 79 8.00 18.32 -3.79
C LYS A 79 9.32 18.18 -4.57
N ALA A 80 9.25 17.78 -5.84
CA ALA A 80 10.42 17.51 -6.68
C ALA A 80 10.95 18.74 -7.45
N VAL A 81 10.16 19.82 -7.51
CA VAL A 81 10.52 21.09 -8.18
C VAL A 81 11.14 22.11 -7.23
#